data_AF-A0A4S2R981-F1
#
_entry.id   AF-A0A4S2R981-F1
#
_cell.length_a   1.000
_cell.length_b   1.000
_cell.length_c   1.000
_cell.angle_alpha   90.00
_cell.angle_beta   90.00
_cell.angle_gamma   90.00
#
_symmetry.space_group_name_H-M   'P 1'
#
loop_
_entity.id
_entity.type
_entity.pdbx_description
1 polymer ?
#
loop_
_entity_poly.entity_id
_entity_poly.type
_entity_poly.pdbx_seq_one_letter_code
_entity_poly.pdbx_strand_id
1 'polypeptide(L)'
;MPAQPGEGRGRVPGLADGADADGAPAPSASPGATERGIGASETDAPVDDLLADEGAGAAPSRAASPPAEPGTDTLPDALAAALDAGGAAVQRPALGVLVAEVPDGPDARRAAEEAVAGVDEEAVRLRGAVKPRDGFFTTFAISPYSRYLARWCARRGLTPNQVTTASLVTALIAAACAATGTRAGFAAAGVLLLGSFVLDCTDGQLARYSLQYSTLGAWLDATFDRAKEYAYYAGLALGAARGGDDVWALALGAMVLQTVRHVVDFSFTEANHDAAANTSPTAALSGRLDRVGWTVWARRMIVLPIGERWALIAVLTAFTSPRVTLTVLLAGCALAACYTTGGRVLRSVTRRAHRTDRAARALADLADTGPLSGAVARLAGAGAVRGPLAPALAALGAATVTGAALRAPLGSWWPVLAAAGYVVLAGLAVAAPLKGALDWLVPPLLRTAEYATVLVLAARSEVNGALPAAFGLVSAVAYHHYDTVYRIRGGTGAPPAWLVRATGGHEGRTSAVTVAAALLLGGTGQGFTLALTALAVVIAVAVLVESVRFWVSASAGGAPAVHDETGEPA
;
A
#
# COMPACT_ATOMS: atom_id res chain seq x y z
N MET A 1 66.77 -20.07 -4.68
CA MET A 1 66.58 -20.56 -3.31
C MET A 1 65.20 -20.08 -2.84
N PRO A 2 64.14 -20.92 -2.91
CA PRO A 2 62.81 -20.59 -2.42
C PRO A 2 62.59 -21.16 -1.01
N ALA A 3 61.75 -20.52 -0.20
CA ALA A 3 61.19 -21.11 1.02
C ALA A 3 59.67 -20.91 1.02
N GLN A 4 58.98 -22.03 1.20
CA GLN A 4 57.54 -22.29 1.10
C GLN A 4 56.77 -21.93 2.39
N PRO A 5 55.42 -21.96 2.35
CA PRO A 5 54.52 -21.28 3.29
C PRO A 5 54.02 -22.17 4.45
N GLY A 6 53.55 -21.53 5.54
CA GLY A 6 53.01 -22.20 6.72
C GLY A 6 51.50 -22.48 6.62
N GLU A 7 51.13 -23.75 6.67
CA GLU A 7 49.78 -24.25 6.94
C GLU A 7 49.46 -24.20 8.45
N GLY A 8 48.26 -23.75 8.80
CA GLY A 8 47.72 -23.81 10.16
C GLY A 8 46.39 -24.57 10.19
N ARG A 9 46.45 -25.90 10.28
CA ARG A 9 45.33 -26.76 10.69
C ARG A 9 45.39 -26.95 12.21
N GLY A 10 44.42 -26.40 12.94
CA GLY A 10 44.20 -26.67 14.36
C GLY A 10 42.92 -27.47 14.57
N ARG A 11 43.06 -28.75 14.92
CA ARG A 11 42.02 -29.71 15.29
C ARG A 11 42.22 -30.05 16.76
N VAL A 12 41.20 -29.90 17.62
CA VAL A 12 41.17 -30.44 19.00
C VAL A 12 39.69 -30.64 19.41
N PRO A 13 39.33 -31.51 20.37
CA PRO A 13 39.22 -32.97 20.23
C PRO A 13 37.87 -33.52 20.75
N GLY A 14 37.54 -34.76 20.40
CA GLY A 14 36.53 -35.56 21.08
C GLY A 14 37.17 -36.63 21.99
N LEU A 15 36.49 -36.92 23.11
CA LEU A 15 36.32 -38.21 23.83
C LEU A 15 36.41 -38.06 25.35
N ALA A 16 35.34 -38.48 26.02
CA ALA A 16 35.42 -39.20 27.29
C ALA A 16 34.24 -40.18 27.35
N ASP A 17 34.58 -41.47 27.40
CA ASP A 17 33.72 -42.64 27.62
C ASP A 17 33.25 -42.77 29.07
N GLY A 18 32.14 -43.49 29.29
CA GLY A 18 32.09 -44.55 30.32
C GLY A 18 30.82 -44.73 31.16
N ALA A 19 30.30 -45.97 31.13
CA ALA A 19 29.40 -46.69 32.06
C ALA A 19 27.87 -46.46 31.92
N ASP A 20 27.12 -47.40 31.33
CA ASP A 20 26.47 -48.61 31.92
C ASP A 20 25.03 -48.27 32.42
N ALA A 21 23.94 -49.00 32.23
CA ALA A 21 23.61 -50.29 31.63
C ALA A 21 22.06 -50.37 31.41
N ASP A 22 21.65 -51.40 30.66
CA ASP A 22 20.35 -52.11 30.66
C ASP A 22 19.09 -51.57 29.94
N GLY A 23 18.58 -52.41 29.01
CA GLY A 23 17.14 -52.50 28.70
C GLY A 23 16.74 -52.62 27.22
N ALA A 24 17.04 -53.75 26.57
CA ALA A 24 16.41 -54.18 25.30
C ALA A 24 14.89 -54.52 25.49
N PRO A 25 14.06 -54.85 24.45
CA PRO A 25 14.39 -55.09 23.04
C PRO A 25 13.44 -54.48 21.98
N ALA A 26 13.91 -54.50 20.72
CA ALA A 26 13.14 -54.29 19.49
C ALA A 26 12.27 -55.51 19.13
N PRO A 27 11.20 -55.36 18.32
CA PRO A 27 10.59 -56.49 17.63
C PRO A 27 11.05 -56.61 16.18
N SER A 28 11.38 -57.85 15.86
CA SER A 28 11.75 -58.46 14.59
C SER A 28 10.65 -58.47 13.53
N ALA A 29 11.05 -58.44 12.27
CA ALA A 29 10.25 -58.79 11.09
C ALA A 29 10.02 -60.32 10.96
N SER A 30 8.89 -60.72 10.38
CA SER A 30 8.70 -61.73 9.29
C SER A 30 7.20 -62.13 9.18
N PRO A 31 6.73 -62.94 8.20
CA PRO A 31 5.99 -62.48 7.03
C PRO A 31 4.55 -63.05 6.96
N GLY A 32 3.67 -62.43 6.16
CA GLY A 32 2.31 -62.92 5.97
C GLY A 32 1.80 -62.62 4.57
N ALA A 33 1.78 -63.65 3.73
CA ALA A 33 1.18 -63.65 2.41
C ALA A 33 -0.33 -63.42 2.46
N THR A 34 -0.88 -62.71 1.48
CA THR A 34 -2.22 -63.01 0.96
C THR A 34 -2.30 -62.55 -0.49
N GLU A 35 -2.36 -63.54 -1.37
CA GLU A 35 -2.71 -63.38 -2.78
C GLU A 35 -4.13 -62.83 -2.93
N ARG A 36 -4.31 -61.94 -3.89
CA ARG A 36 -5.51 -61.90 -4.74
C ARG A 36 -5.14 -61.27 -6.08
N GLY A 37 -5.08 -62.10 -7.11
CA GLY A 37 -4.88 -61.68 -8.49
C GLY A 37 -6.16 -61.24 -9.17
N ILE A 38 -5.95 -60.56 -10.31
CA ILE A 38 -6.51 -60.80 -11.66
C ILE A 38 -6.89 -59.47 -12.32
N GLY A 39 -6.34 -59.23 -13.52
CA GLY A 39 -6.97 -58.38 -14.53
C GLY A 39 -6.01 -57.58 -15.40
N ALA A 40 -5.36 -58.24 -16.36
CA ALA A 40 -4.68 -57.62 -17.49
C ALA A 40 -5.68 -57.13 -18.56
N SER A 41 -5.33 -56.07 -19.29
CA SER A 41 -5.78 -55.83 -20.67
C SER A 41 -4.92 -54.74 -21.32
N GLU A 42 -3.92 -55.17 -22.10
CA GLU A 42 -3.32 -54.41 -23.20
C GLU A 42 -4.26 -54.44 -24.42
N THR A 43 -4.29 -53.36 -25.22
CA THR A 43 -4.52 -53.41 -26.68
C THR A 43 -3.99 -52.13 -27.35
N ASP A 44 -2.86 -52.29 -28.04
CA ASP A 44 -2.50 -51.92 -29.43
C ASP A 44 -2.98 -50.61 -30.13
N ALA A 45 -2.04 -50.04 -30.90
CA ALA A 45 -2.04 -48.78 -31.67
C ALA A 45 -2.59 -48.95 -33.13
N PRO A 46 -2.25 -48.16 -34.20
CA PRO A 46 -1.82 -46.75 -34.44
C PRO A 46 -2.55 -46.03 -35.64
N VAL A 47 -2.01 -44.87 -36.12
CA VAL A 47 -1.91 -44.35 -37.53
C VAL A 47 -2.51 -42.94 -37.84
N ASP A 48 -1.60 -42.00 -38.23
CA ASP A 48 -1.57 -40.84 -39.19
C ASP A 48 -2.80 -39.88 -39.38
N ASP A 49 -2.74 -38.58 -39.76
CA ASP A 49 -1.74 -37.72 -40.41
C ASP A 49 -2.17 -36.21 -40.37
N LEU A 50 -1.19 -35.30 -40.51
CA LEU A 50 -1.19 -33.97 -41.21
C LEU A 50 -1.95 -32.70 -40.74
N LEU A 51 -1.11 -31.69 -40.41
CA LEU A 51 -1.04 -30.28 -40.89
C LEU A 51 -1.88 -29.13 -40.25
N ALA A 52 -1.09 -28.21 -39.66
CA ALA A 52 -1.14 -26.73 -39.73
C ALA A 52 -2.35 -25.95 -39.17
N ASP A 53 -2.13 -25.27 -38.03
CA ASP A 53 -2.45 -23.84 -37.90
C ASP A 53 -1.59 -23.19 -36.79
N GLU A 54 -0.74 -22.23 -37.17
CA GLU A 54 -0.08 -21.29 -36.25
C GLU A 54 -1.02 -20.11 -36.01
N GLY A 55 -1.37 -19.80 -34.76
CA GLY A 55 -1.96 -18.48 -34.49
C GLY A 55 -2.94 -18.31 -33.32
N ALA A 56 -2.83 -19.05 -32.22
CA ALA A 56 -3.40 -18.62 -30.93
C ALA A 56 -2.79 -19.46 -29.80
N GLY A 57 -1.84 -18.89 -29.06
CA GLY A 57 -1.27 -19.53 -27.86
C GLY A 57 -2.30 -19.59 -26.73
N ALA A 58 -3.24 -20.54 -26.81
CA ALA A 58 -4.02 -21.00 -25.68
C ALA A 58 -3.05 -21.66 -24.69
N ALA A 59 -2.87 -21.02 -23.52
CA ALA A 59 -2.13 -21.61 -22.43
C ALA A 59 -2.71 -22.99 -22.10
N PRO A 60 -1.88 -24.04 -21.89
CA PRO A 60 -2.38 -25.35 -21.52
C PRO A 60 -3.19 -25.20 -20.23
N SER A 61 -4.45 -25.62 -20.32
CA SER A 61 -5.33 -25.83 -19.17
C SER A 61 -4.54 -26.60 -18.11
N ARG A 62 -4.15 -25.91 -17.04
CA ARG A 62 -3.68 -26.54 -15.81
C ARG A 62 -4.77 -27.55 -15.43
N ALA A 63 -4.47 -28.84 -15.58
CA ALA A 63 -5.25 -29.87 -14.93
C ALA A 63 -5.30 -29.47 -13.46
N ALA A 64 -6.47 -29.01 -13.03
CA ALA A 64 -6.71 -28.67 -11.65
C ALA A 64 -6.46 -29.94 -10.85
N SER A 65 -5.41 -29.94 -10.04
CA SER A 65 -5.28 -30.94 -8.98
C SER A 65 -6.63 -30.99 -8.24
N PRO A 66 -7.15 -32.19 -7.95
CA PRO A 66 -8.43 -32.31 -7.26
C PRO A 66 -8.39 -31.51 -5.95
N PRO A 67 -9.53 -30.95 -5.50
CA PRO A 67 -9.58 -30.24 -4.23
C PRO A 67 -9.09 -31.20 -3.13
N ALA A 68 -8.05 -30.80 -2.41
CA ALA A 68 -7.59 -31.54 -1.25
C ALA A 68 -8.77 -31.78 -0.30
N GLU A 69 -8.97 -33.03 0.11
CA GLU A 69 -9.99 -33.38 1.10
C GLU A 69 -9.72 -32.60 2.40
N PRO A 70 -10.77 -32.08 3.06
CA PRO A 70 -10.60 -31.39 4.33
C PRO A 70 -10.27 -32.42 5.42
N GLY A 71 -8.98 -32.63 5.68
CA GLY A 71 -8.54 -33.53 6.76
C GLY A 71 -7.11 -34.06 6.73
N THR A 72 -6.30 -33.81 5.70
CA THR A 72 -4.89 -34.24 5.67
C THR A 72 -3.95 -33.06 5.85
N ASP A 73 -3.68 -32.67 7.11
CA ASP A 73 -2.54 -31.81 7.40
C ASP A 73 -1.29 -32.54 6.87
N THR A 74 -0.67 -32.01 5.83
CA THR A 74 0.58 -32.56 5.32
C THR A 74 1.65 -32.42 6.41
N LEU A 75 2.67 -33.30 6.43
CA LEU A 75 3.75 -33.20 7.41
C LEU A 75 4.36 -31.77 7.49
N PRO A 76 4.57 -31.05 6.36
CA PRO A 76 4.95 -29.63 6.38
C PRO A 76 3.97 -28.71 7.10
N ASP A 77 2.66 -28.87 6.88
CA ASP A 77 1.63 -28.04 7.53
C ASP A 77 1.58 -28.28 9.04
N ALA A 78 1.68 -29.55 9.46
CA ALA A 78 1.73 -29.93 10.87
C ALA A 78 3.01 -29.38 11.55
N LEU A 79 4.17 -29.46 10.88
CA LEU A 79 5.43 -28.92 11.39
C LEU A 79 5.38 -27.39 11.48
N ALA A 80 4.83 -26.73 10.46
CA ALA A 80 4.62 -25.29 10.46
C ALA A 80 3.70 -24.85 11.61
N ALA A 81 2.58 -25.55 11.84
CA ALA A 81 1.70 -25.27 12.96
C ALA A 81 2.38 -25.48 14.32
N ALA A 82 3.19 -26.53 14.46
CA ALA A 82 3.95 -26.81 15.70
C ALA A 82 5.02 -25.74 15.98
N LEU A 83 5.74 -25.29 14.95
CA LEU A 83 6.73 -24.21 15.05
C LEU A 83 6.07 -22.88 15.46
N ASP A 84 4.96 -22.54 14.82
CA ASP A 84 4.19 -21.32 15.13
C ASP A 84 3.66 -21.36 16.57
N ALA A 85 3.12 -22.51 17.02
CA ALA A 85 2.70 -22.74 18.40
C ALA A 85 3.86 -22.66 19.41
N GLY A 86 5.07 -23.04 19.00
CA GLY A 86 6.31 -22.90 19.77
C GLY A 86 6.87 -21.48 19.81
N GLY A 87 6.19 -20.50 19.19
CA GLY A 87 6.63 -19.11 19.11
C GLY A 87 7.73 -18.86 18.07
N ALA A 88 8.06 -19.85 17.23
CA ALA A 88 8.95 -19.65 16.10
C ALA A 88 8.18 -18.97 14.96
N ALA A 89 8.74 -17.89 14.40
CA ALA A 89 8.09 -17.19 13.30
C ALA A 89 8.12 -18.05 12.02
N VAL A 90 6.96 -18.53 11.60
CA VAL A 90 6.81 -19.33 10.38
C VAL A 90 6.45 -18.45 9.19
N GLN A 91 7.31 -18.43 8.18
CA GLN A 91 7.08 -17.73 6.93
C GLN A 91 6.30 -18.62 5.95
N ARG A 92 5.28 -18.07 5.29
CA ARG A 92 4.47 -18.76 4.29
C ARG A 92 4.64 -18.07 2.92
N PRO A 93 5.75 -18.29 2.21
CA PRO A 93 5.99 -17.63 0.94
C PRO A 93 4.98 -18.09 -0.11
N ALA A 94 4.59 -17.20 -1.02
CA ALA A 94 3.84 -17.60 -2.20
C ALA A 94 4.75 -18.46 -3.10
N LEU A 95 4.27 -19.63 -3.49
CA LEU A 95 5.01 -20.50 -4.41
C LEU A 95 5.20 -19.78 -5.75
N GLY A 96 6.46 -19.65 -6.17
CA GLY A 96 6.85 -19.05 -7.44
C GLY A 96 6.60 -19.95 -8.64
N VAL A 97 7.19 -19.59 -9.77
CA VAL A 97 7.14 -20.41 -11.00
C VAL A 97 8.05 -21.64 -10.88
N LEU A 98 9.08 -21.56 -10.04
CA LEU A 98 10.01 -22.64 -9.75
C LEU A 98 9.57 -23.37 -8.49
N VAL A 99 9.53 -24.69 -8.56
CA VAL A 99 9.22 -25.57 -7.43
C VAL A 99 10.48 -26.38 -7.11
N ALA A 100 10.81 -26.49 -5.84
CA ALA A 100 11.89 -27.35 -5.39
C ALA A 100 11.34 -28.78 -5.24
N GLU A 101 12.03 -29.73 -5.87
CA GLU A 101 11.71 -31.16 -5.77
C GLU A 101 12.81 -31.88 -4.99
N VAL A 102 12.41 -32.78 -4.09
CA VAL A 102 13.34 -33.64 -3.35
C VAL A 102 13.21 -35.05 -3.91
N PRO A 103 14.10 -35.46 -4.83
CA PRO A 103 14.00 -36.76 -5.47
C PRO A 103 14.32 -37.89 -4.48
N ASP A 104 13.53 -38.96 -4.52
CA ASP A 104 13.60 -40.13 -3.62
C ASP A 104 14.41 -41.30 -4.21
N GLY A 105 14.93 -41.16 -5.43
CA GLY A 105 15.77 -42.15 -6.10
C GLY A 105 16.59 -41.62 -7.29
N PRO A 106 17.48 -42.43 -7.87
CA PRO A 106 18.37 -42.02 -8.96
C PRO A 106 17.63 -41.56 -10.23
N ASP A 107 16.51 -42.20 -10.56
CA ASP A 107 15.72 -41.87 -11.75
C ASP A 107 14.93 -40.57 -11.55
N ALA A 108 14.29 -40.41 -10.39
CA ALA A 108 13.63 -39.15 -10.00
C ALA A 108 14.64 -37.99 -9.98
N ARG A 109 15.86 -38.24 -9.50
CA ARG A 109 16.93 -37.24 -9.50
C ARG A 109 17.33 -36.83 -10.92
N ARG A 110 17.49 -37.78 -11.84
CA ARG A 110 17.85 -37.49 -13.23
C ARG A 110 16.75 -36.69 -13.94
N ALA A 111 15.49 -37.08 -13.74
CA ALA A 111 14.35 -36.35 -14.27
C ALA A 111 14.28 -34.91 -13.73
N ALA A 112 14.53 -34.72 -12.43
CA ALA A 112 14.60 -33.40 -11.82
C ALA A 112 15.77 -32.56 -12.38
N GLU A 113 16.95 -33.15 -12.55
CA GLU A 113 18.12 -32.48 -13.17
C GLU A 113 17.84 -32.06 -14.62
N GLU A 114 17.21 -32.92 -15.43
CA GLU A 114 16.77 -32.61 -16.79
C GLU A 114 15.71 -31.49 -16.81
N ALA A 115 14.74 -31.54 -15.89
CA ALA A 115 13.72 -30.51 -15.76
C ALA A 115 14.33 -29.15 -15.40
N VAL A 116 15.31 -29.10 -14.50
CA VAL A 116 16.05 -27.89 -14.13
C VAL A 116 16.86 -27.36 -15.32
N ALA A 117 17.56 -28.24 -16.05
CA ALA A 117 18.36 -27.85 -17.22
C ALA A 117 17.50 -27.27 -18.37
N GLY A 118 16.23 -27.72 -18.48
CA GLY A 118 15.27 -27.20 -19.45
C GLY A 118 14.65 -25.83 -19.09
N VAL A 119 14.96 -25.27 -17.91
CA VAL A 119 14.39 -23.98 -17.47
C VAL A 119 15.03 -22.82 -18.22
N ASP A 120 14.21 -22.04 -18.93
CA ASP A 120 14.60 -20.71 -19.42
C ASP A 120 14.62 -19.72 -18.24
N GLU A 121 15.80 -19.55 -17.63
CA GLU A 121 16.02 -18.63 -16.51
C GLU A 121 15.58 -17.19 -16.84
N GLU A 122 15.82 -16.73 -18.06
CA GLU A 122 15.52 -15.37 -18.49
C GLU A 122 14.00 -15.16 -18.59
N ALA A 123 13.27 -16.12 -19.16
CA ALA A 123 11.82 -16.10 -19.18
C ALA A 123 11.23 -16.18 -17.75
N VAL A 124 11.87 -16.89 -16.84
CA VAL A 124 11.46 -16.91 -15.42
C VAL A 124 11.71 -15.56 -14.76
N ARG A 125 12.89 -14.94 -14.94
CA ARG A 125 13.21 -13.60 -14.40
C ARG A 125 12.27 -12.53 -14.93
N LEU A 126 11.96 -12.54 -16.24
CA LEU A 126 11.03 -11.58 -16.84
C LEU A 126 9.58 -11.77 -16.36
N ARG A 127 9.17 -13.01 -16.08
CA ARG A 127 7.84 -13.29 -15.49
C ARG A 127 7.80 -12.90 -14.02
N GLY A 128 8.81 -13.27 -13.23
CA GLY A 128 8.93 -12.91 -11.81
C GLY A 128 9.15 -11.41 -11.59
N ALA A 129 9.66 -10.70 -12.60
CA ALA A 129 9.75 -9.26 -12.58
C ALA A 129 8.40 -8.57 -12.59
N VAL A 130 7.29 -9.19 -13.02
CA VAL A 130 5.95 -8.54 -13.04
C VAL A 130 5.19 -8.86 -11.77
N LYS A 131 4.52 -7.86 -11.18
CA LYS A 131 3.77 -8.03 -9.94
C LYS A 131 2.49 -8.87 -10.21
N PRO A 132 2.17 -9.88 -9.37
CA PRO A 132 1.11 -10.85 -9.68
C PRO A 132 -0.32 -10.29 -9.58
N ARG A 133 -0.51 -9.17 -8.90
CA ARG A 133 -1.83 -8.59 -8.59
C ARG A 133 -1.95 -7.14 -9.05
N ASP A 134 -1.42 -6.85 -10.21
CA ASP A 134 -1.59 -5.54 -10.84
C ASP A 134 -3.04 -5.28 -11.28
N GLY A 135 -3.36 -3.99 -11.43
CA GLY A 135 -4.59 -3.52 -12.06
C GLY A 135 -4.70 -4.01 -13.51
N PHE A 136 -5.92 -3.95 -14.06
CA PHE A 136 -6.20 -4.25 -15.46
C PHE A 136 -5.30 -3.44 -16.40
N PHE A 137 -5.24 -2.12 -16.21
CA PHE A 137 -4.48 -1.26 -17.12
C PHE A 137 -2.98 -1.58 -17.09
N THR A 138 -2.40 -1.71 -15.88
CA THR A 138 -1.00 -2.10 -15.74
C THR A 138 -0.73 -3.47 -16.36
N THR A 139 -1.58 -4.47 -16.09
CA THR A 139 -1.39 -5.84 -16.58
C THR A 139 -1.41 -5.93 -18.10
N PHE A 140 -2.37 -5.28 -18.76
CA PHE A 140 -2.58 -5.45 -20.20
C PHE A 140 -1.97 -4.35 -21.07
N ALA A 141 -1.78 -3.14 -20.54
CA ALA A 141 -1.29 -1.99 -21.32
C ALA A 141 0.13 -1.55 -20.94
N ILE A 142 0.74 -2.08 -19.88
CA ILE A 142 2.09 -1.66 -19.43
C ILE A 142 3.04 -2.85 -19.28
N SER A 143 2.70 -3.82 -18.43
CA SER A 143 3.50 -5.01 -18.11
C SER A 143 3.97 -5.86 -19.30
N PRO A 144 3.23 -5.96 -20.43
CA PRO A 144 3.68 -6.77 -21.56
C PRO A 144 5.03 -6.32 -22.15
N TYR A 145 5.30 -5.02 -22.17
CA TYR A 145 6.53 -4.45 -22.73
C TYR A 145 7.48 -3.84 -21.70
N SER A 146 6.97 -3.27 -20.60
CA SER A 146 7.80 -2.61 -19.57
C SER A 146 8.84 -3.58 -18.96
N ARG A 147 8.52 -4.86 -18.81
CA ARG A 147 9.49 -5.88 -18.34
C ARG A 147 10.72 -5.99 -19.24
N TYR A 148 10.58 -5.76 -20.55
CA TYR A 148 11.71 -5.74 -21.47
C TYR A 148 12.49 -4.43 -21.40
N LEU A 149 11.81 -3.32 -21.05
CA LEU A 149 12.48 -2.07 -20.72
C LEU A 149 13.30 -2.22 -19.43
N ALA A 150 12.77 -2.89 -18.40
CA ALA A 150 13.50 -3.20 -17.17
C ALA A 150 14.76 -4.00 -17.47
N ARG A 151 14.66 -5.03 -18.31
CA ARG A 151 15.82 -5.76 -18.80
C ARG A 151 16.81 -4.87 -19.56
N TRP A 152 16.33 -3.99 -20.45
CA TRP A 152 17.19 -3.06 -21.17
C TRP A 152 17.96 -2.15 -20.21
N CYS A 153 17.28 -1.62 -19.18
CA CYS A 153 17.90 -0.83 -18.12
C CYS A 153 18.98 -1.64 -17.37
N ALA A 154 18.67 -2.89 -17.00
CA ALA A 154 19.61 -3.79 -16.33
C ALA A 154 20.88 -4.01 -17.17
N ARG A 155 20.74 -4.26 -18.47
CA ARG A 155 21.88 -4.44 -19.40
C ARG A 155 22.71 -3.16 -19.59
N ARG A 156 22.11 -2.00 -19.37
CA ARG A 156 22.78 -0.69 -19.41
C ARG A 156 23.40 -0.29 -18.07
N GLY A 157 23.26 -1.11 -17.03
CA GLY A 157 23.77 -0.81 -15.69
C GLY A 157 23.02 0.33 -14.99
N LEU A 158 21.78 0.64 -15.42
CA LEU A 158 20.94 1.61 -14.73
C LEU A 158 20.40 1.02 -13.43
N THR A 159 20.32 1.82 -12.38
CA THR A 159 19.76 1.39 -11.09
C THR A 159 18.26 1.69 -10.99
N PRO A 160 17.48 0.96 -10.18
CA PRO A 160 16.07 1.25 -9.93
C PRO A 160 15.84 2.73 -9.55
N ASN A 161 16.63 3.27 -8.61
CA ASN A 161 16.50 4.65 -8.15
C ASN A 161 16.71 5.69 -9.27
N GLN A 162 17.58 5.42 -10.25
CA GLN A 162 17.74 6.29 -11.42
C GLN A 162 16.48 6.29 -12.29
N VAL A 163 15.86 5.13 -12.48
CA VAL A 163 14.62 4.98 -13.25
C VAL A 163 13.43 5.64 -12.52
N THR A 164 13.32 5.45 -11.20
CA THR A 164 12.31 6.14 -10.36
C THR A 164 12.46 7.66 -10.43
N THR A 165 13.71 8.15 -10.39
CA THR A 165 13.98 9.59 -10.53
C THR A 165 13.60 10.11 -11.92
N ALA A 166 13.91 9.36 -12.98
CA ALA A 166 13.49 9.70 -14.34
C ALA A 166 11.96 9.73 -14.49
N SER A 167 11.26 8.80 -13.82
CA SER A 167 9.79 8.79 -13.74
C SER A 167 9.26 10.08 -13.09
N LEU A 168 9.80 10.48 -11.94
CA LEU A 168 9.43 11.71 -11.25
C LEU A 168 9.66 12.95 -12.14
N VAL A 169 10.85 13.08 -12.73
CA VAL A 169 11.17 14.22 -13.61
C VAL A 169 10.18 14.30 -14.78
N THR A 170 9.87 13.16 -15.39
CA THR A 170 8.91 13.09 -16.50
C THR A 170 7.50 13.55 -16.07
N ALA A 171 7.04 13.13 -14.89
CA ALA A 171 5.75 13.59 -14.36
C ALA A 171 5.74 15.09 -14.00
N LEU A 172 6.84 15.64 -13.49
CA LEU A 172 6.95 17.07 -13.22
C LEU A 172 6.90 17.89 -14.51
N ILE A 173 7.55 17.40 -15.58
CA ILE A 173 7.42 18.00 -16.91
C ILE A 173 5.97 17.88 -17.41
N ALA A 174 5.31 16.74 -17.21
CA ALA A 174 3.90 16.56 -17.55
C ALA A 174 3.00 17.58 -16.81
N ALA A 175 3.21 17.77 -15.50
CA ALA A 175 2.51 18.76 -14.70
C ALA A 175 2.78 20.19 -15.18
N ALA A 176 4.02 20.51 -15.56
CA ALA A 176 4.37 21.81 -16.14
C ALA A 176 3.69 22.04 -17.50
N CYS A 177 3.62 21.01 -18.35
CA CYS A 177 2.86 21.05 -19.60
C CYS A 177 1.36 21.31 -19.35
N ALA A 178 0.76 20.64 -18.36
CA ALA A 178 -0.63 20.90 -17.95
C ALA A 178 -0.80 22.34 -17.45
N ALA A 179 0.16 22.85 -16.67
CA ALA A 179 0.13 24.20 -16.12
C ALA A 179 0.17 25.31 -17.18
N THR A 180 0.59 25.01 -18.43
CA THR A 180 0.54 25.99 -19.53
C THR A 180 -0.88 26.44 -19.87
N GLY A 181 -1.90 25.61 -19.60
CA GLY A 181 -3.30 25.91 -19.93
C GLY A 181 -3.66 25.80 -21.41
N THR A 182 -2.72 25.37 -22.27
CA THR A 182 -2.95 25.25 -23.72
C THR A 182 -3.37 23.85 -24.13
N ARG A 183 -4.09 23.70 -25.25
CA ARG A 183 -4.57 22.39 -25.71
C ARG A 183 -3.43 21.41 -26.02
N ALA A 184 -2.37 21.91 -26.66
CA ALA A 184 -1.14 21.17 -26.91
C ALA A 184 -0.43 20.80 -25.59
N GLY A 185 -0.38 21.71 -24.63
CA GLY A 185 0.21 21.45 -23.31
C GLY A 185 -0.51 20.34 -22.55
N PHE A 186 -1.84 20.31 -22.59
CA PHE A 186 -2.62 19.24 -21.98
C PHE A 186 -2.47 17.89 -22.71
N ALA A 187 -2.39 17.88 -24.04
CA ALA A 187 -2.11 16.66 -24.79
C ALA A 187 -0.71 16.10 -24.46
N ALA A 188 0.31 16.96 -24.42
CA ALA A 188 1.66 16.60 -24.00
C ALA A 188 1.69 16.09 -22.56
N ALA A 189 0.95 16.74 -21.65
CA ALA A 189 0.82 16.32 -20.26
C ALA A 189 0.28 14.88 -20.15
N GLY A 190 -0.80 14.54 -20.87
CA GLY A 190 -1.36 13.19 -20.85
C GLY A 190 -0.38 12.13 -21.36
N VAL A 191 0.33 12.40 -22.46
CA VAL A 191 1.34 11.47 -23.01
C VAL A 191 2.52 11.28 -22.04
N LEU A 192 3.06 12.38 -21.52
CA LEU A 192 4.18 12.34 -20.57
C LEU A 192 3.78 11.68 -19.26
N LEU A 193 2.52 11.81 -18.84
CA LEU A 193 1.99 11.14 -17.65
C LEU A 193 2.03 9.62 -17.80
N LEU A 194 1.57 9.11 -18.95
CA LEU A 194 1.66 7.68 -19.26
C LEU A 194 3.12 7.23 -19.38
N GLY A 195 3.98 8.04 -19.99
CA GLY A 195 5.43 7.77 -20.06
C GLY A 195 6.07 7.66 -18.68
N SER A 196 5.74 8.57 -17.75
CA SER A 196 6.16 8.48 -16.35
C SER A 196 5.66 7.19 -15.71
N PHE A 197 4.37 6.84 -15.88
CA PHE A 197 3.81 5.63 -15.31
C PHE A 197 4.46 4.33 -15.84
N VAL A 198 4.89 4.32 -17.11
CA VAL A 198 5.68 3.20 -17.66
C VAL A 198 7.03 3.09 -16.96
N LEU A 199 7.74 4.20 -16.76
CA LEU A 199 9.03 4.22 -16.06
C LEU A 199 8.89 3.78 -14.61
N ASP A 200 7.81 4.18 -13.96
CA ASP A 200 7.43 3.78 -12.61
C ASP A 200 7.25 2.27 -12.49
N CYS A 201 6.47 1.66 -13.40
CA CYS A 201 6.34 0.20 -13.42
C CYS A 201 7.70 -0.49 -13.70
N THR A 202 8.55 0.17 -14.49
CA THR A 202 9.86 -0.35 -14.91
C THR A 202 10.86 -0.37 -13.76
N ASP A 203 10.86 0.58 -12.84
CA ASP A 203 11.83 0.61 -11.74
C ASP A 203 11.66 -0.58 -10.78
N GLY A 204 10.42 -0.92 -10.42
CA GLY A 204 10.11 -2.04 -9.55
C GLY A 204 10.33 -3.36 -10.27
N GLN A 205 10.04 -3.41 -11.57
CA GLN A 205 10.38 -4.56 -12.41
C GLN A 205 11.90 -4.74 -12.52
N LEU A 206 12.67 -3.65 -12.62
CA LEU A 206 14.12 -3.67 -12.64
C LEU A 206 14.69 -4.13 -11.30
N ALA A 207 14.18 -3.63 -10.18
CA ALA A 207 14.57 -4.08 -8.84
C ALA A 207 14.37 -5.59 -8.67
N ARG A 208 13.20 -6.11 -9.12
CA ARG A 208 12.91 -7.55 -9.09
C ARG A 208 13.77 -8.37 -10.04
N TYR A 209 13.95 -7.88 -11.26
CA TYR A 209 14.73 -8.55 -12.30
C TYR A 209 16.22 -8.64 -11.94
N SER A 210 16.77 -7.58 -11.33
CA SER A 210 18.19 -7.48 -10.96
C SER A 210 18.49 -7.85 -9.50
N LEU A 211 17.48 -8.20 -8.72
CA LEU A 211 17.56 -8.45 -7.27
C LEU A 211 18.17 -7.27 -6.49
N GLN A 212 18.00 -6.05 -7.00
CA GLN A 212 18.49 -4.82 -6.38
C GLN A 212 17.39 -4.17 -5.55
N TYR A 213 17.30 -4.56 -4.29
CA TYR A 213 16.32 -4.05 -3.34
C TYR A 213 16.96 -3.13 -2.31
N SER A 214 16.26 -2.06 -1.93
CA SER A 214 16.69 -1.19 -0.84
C SER A 214 15.49 -0.54 -0.12
N THR A 215 15.64 -0.29 1.18
CA THR A 215 14.67 0.47 1.98
C THR A 215 14.50 1.89 1.46
N LEU A 216 15.62 2.54 1.11
CA LEU A 216 15.62 3.87 0.52
C LEU A 216 14.86 3.89 -0.82
N GLY A 217 15.09 2.90 -1.69
CA GLY A 217 14.39 2.79 -2.97
C GLY A 217 12.89 2.61 -2.81
N ALA A 218 12.46 1.73 -1.89
CA ALA A 218 11.05 1.53 -1.60
C ALA A 218 10.37 2.80 -1.06
N TRP A 219 11.06 3.55 -0.19
CA TRP A 219 10.56 4.84 0.30
C TRP A 219 10.55 5.93 -0.79
N LEU A 220 11.56 5.99 -1.65
CA LEU A 220 11.63 6.94 -2.76
C LEU A 220 10.49 6.72 -3.74
N ASP A 221 10.24 5.47 -4.16
CA ASP A 221 9.14 5.08 -5.03
C ASP A 221 7.78 5.52 -4.45
N ALA A 222 7.51 5.10 -3.22
CA ALA A 222 6.33 5.47 -2.44
C ALA A 222 6.11 6.99 -2.31
N THR A 223 7.18 7.74 -2.05
CA THR A 223 7.16 9.20 -1.90
C THR A 223 6.91 9.89 -3.24
N PHE A 224 7.62 9.46 -4.28
CA PHE A 224 7.54 10.06 -5.60
C PHE A 224 6.18 9.83 -6.21
N ASP A 225 5.55 8.67 -5.98
CA ASP A 225 4.16 8.41 -6.34
C ASP A 225 3.18 9.49 -5.87
N ARG A 226 3.30 9.92 -4.62
CA ARG A 226 2.46 10.98 -4.07
C ARG A 226 2.83 12.35 -4.63
N ALA A 227 4.12 12.63 -4.76
CA ALA A 227 4.61 13.88 -5.35
C ALA A 227 4.14 14.06 -6.81
N LYS A 228 4.24 13.01 -7.63
CA LYS A 228 3.78 12.97 -9.02
C LYS A 228 2.28 13.29 -9.10
N GLU A 229 1.47 12.63 -8.26
CA GLU A 229 0.03 12.84 -8.21
C GLU A 229 -0.34 14.29 -7.86
N TYR A 230 0.23 14.82 -6.76
CA TYR A 230 -0.10 16.17 -6.29
C TYR A 230 0.41 17.25 -7.24
N ALA A 231 1.60 17.08 -7.80
CA ALA A 231 2.13 17.98 -8.82
C ALA A 231 1.23 18.02 -10.05
N TYR A 232 0.72 16.87 -10.50
CA TYR A 232 -0.17 16.83 -11.67
C TYR A 232 -1.52 17.50 -11.41
N TYR A 233 -2.13 17.31 -10.24
CA TYR A 233 -3.36 18.02 -9.86
C TYR A 233 -3.15 19.53 -9.78
N ALA A 234 -2.03 19.98 -9.19
CA ALA A 234 -1.66 21.39 -9.14
C ALA A 234 -1.41 21.95 -10.54
N GLY A 235 -0.76 21.20 -11.43
CA GLY A 235 -0.54 21.56 -12.82
C GLY A 235 -1.85 21.76 -13.59
N LEU A 236 -2.80 20.83 -13.44
CA LEU A 236 -4.16 20.98 -13.99
C LEU A 236 -4.87 22.22 -13.47
N ALA A 237 -4.80 22.48 -12.16
CA ALA A 237 -5.46 23.64 -11.54
C ALA A 237 -4.84 24.97 -11.99
N LEU A 238 -3.51 25.05 -12.05
CA LEU A 238 -2.78 26.21 -12.59
C LEU A 238 -3.12 26.47 -14.06
N GLY A 239 -3.16 25.41 -14.88
CA GLY A 239 -3.47 25.51 -16.30
C GLY A 239 -4.90 25.98 -16.55
N ALA A 240 -5.86 25.47 -15.77
CA ALA A 240 -7.26 25.89 -15.84
C ALA A 240 -7.45 27.35 -15.42
N ALA A 241 -6.80 27.76 -14.31
CA ALA A 241 -6.89 29.13 -13.79
C ALA A 241 -6.38 30.18 -14.79
N ARG A 242 -5.38 29.85 -15.61
CA ARG A 242 -4.91 30.72 -16.71
C ARG A 242 -5.97 30.96 -17.78
N GLY A 243 -6.88 30.01 -17.99
CA GLY A 243 -8.04 30.13 -18.87
C GLY A 243 -9.27 30.73 -18.20
N GLY A 244 -9.17 31.19 -16.95
CA GLY A 244 -10.28 31.71 -16.15
C GLY A 244 -11.15 30.64 -15.48
N ASP A 245 -10.75 29.37 -15.53
CA ASP A 245 -11.48 28.24 -14.93
C ASP A 245 -10.84 27.84 -13.59
N ASP A 246 -11.36 28.33 -12.46
CA ASP A 246 -10.84 27.93 -11.14
C ASP A 246 -11.34 26.54 -10.76
N VAL A 247 -10.39 25.60 -10.70
CA VAL A 247 -10.62 24.20 -10.32
C VAL A 247 -9.77 23.77 -9.11
N TRP A 248 -9.17 24.72 -8.38
CA TRP A 248 -8.33 24.39 -7.22
C TRP A 248 -9.10 23.65 -6.12
N ALA A 249 -10.39 23.99 -5.92
CA ALA A 249 -11.23 23.26 -4.98
C ALA A 249 -11.46 21.80 -5.41
N LEU A 250 -11.56 21.52 -6.73
CA LEU A 250 -11.66 20.15 -7.25
C LEU A 250 -10.34 19.40 -7.09
N ALA A 251 -9.20 20.05 -7.37
CA ALA A 251 -7.87 19.46 -7.19
C ALA A 251 -7.59 19.12 -5.71
N LEU A 252 -7.88 20.06 -4.81
CA LEU A 252 -7.77 19.84 -3.36
C LEU A 252 -8.74 18.75 -2.89
N GLY A 253 -10.00 18.79 -3.32
CA GLY A 253 -10.99 17.75 -3.02
C GLY A 253 -10.53 16.35 -3.46
N ALA A 254 -9.94 16.23 -4.66
CA ALA A 254 -9.42 14.97 -5.18
C ALA A 254 -8.28 14.44 -4.30
N MET A 255 -7.33 15.31 -3.92
CA MET A 255 -6.25 14.97 -3.00
C MET A 255 -6.78 14.53 -1.62
N VAL A 256 -7.75 15.24 -1.05
CA VAL A 256 -8.36 14.90 0.24
C VAL A 256 -9.01 13.52 0.17
N LEU A 257 -9.87 13.30 -0.82
CA LEU A 257 -10.60 12.06 -0.98
C LEU A 257 -9.66 10.87 -1.20
N GLN A 258 -8.64 11.02 -2.05
CA GLN A 258 -7.67 9.96 -2.28
C GLN A 258 -6.88 9.64 -1.01
N THR A 259 -6.43 10.67 -0.28
CA THR A 259 -5.62 10.49 0.91
C THR A 259 -6.41 9.80 2.02
N VAL A 260 -7.66 10.23 2.25
CA VAL A 260 -8.55 9.56 3.22
C VAL A 260 -8.78 8.10 2.82
N ARG A 261 -9.01 7.84 1.53
CA ARG A 261 -9.21 6.47 1.02
C ARG A 261 -7.99 5.58 1.24
N HIS A 262 -6.78 6.08 0.98
CA HIS A 262 -5.56 5.32 1.27
C HIS A 262 -5.42 5.06 2.77
N VAL A 263 -5.70 6.04 3.63
CA VAL A 263 -5.69 5.84 5.09
C VAL A 263 -6.73 4.80 5.54
N VAL A 264 -7.90 4.74 4.91
CA VAL A 264 -8.89 3.66 5.13
C VAL A 264 -8.29 2.29 4.78
N ASP A 265 -7.61 2.17 3.64
CA ASP A 265 -6.92 0.93 3.25
C ASP A 265 -5.85 0.54 4.28
N PHE A 266 -4.92 1.45 4.57
CA PHE A 266 -3.84 1.20 5.52
C PHE A 266 -4.34 0.83 6.90
N SER A 267 -5.28 1.60 7.45
CA SER A 267 -5.82 1.35 8.80
C SER A 267 -6.55 0.02 8.87
N PHE A 268 -7.33 -0.35 7.83
CA PHE A 268 -8.01 -1.64 7.80
C PHE A 268 -7.05 -2.81 7.69
N THR A 269 -6.07 -2.73 6.80
CA THR A 269 -5.09 -3.80 6.58
C THR A 269 -4.23 -4.01 7.81
N GLU A 270 -3.73 -2.93 8.42
CA GLU A 270 -2.95 -3.00 9.66
C GLU A 270 -3.77 -3.57 10.83
N ALA A 271 -5.04 -3.16 10.95
CA ALA A 271 -5.95 -3.68 11.98
C ALA A 271 -6.28 -5.17 11.83
N ASN A 272 -6.00 -5.77 10.67
CA ASN A 272 -6.25 -7.18 10.37
C ASN A 272 -4.97 -7.96 10.02
N HIS A 273 -3.78 -7.35 10.19
CA HIS A 273 -2.51 -7.94 9.80
C HIS A 273 -2.29 -9.34 10.42
N ASP A 274 -2.65 -9.50 11.70
CA ASP A 274 -2.44 -10.74 12.46
C ASP A 274 -3.67 -11.67 12.44
N ALA A 275 -4.65 -11.42 11.56
CA ALA A 275 -5.94 -12.10 11.62
C ALA A 275 -5.99 -13.32 10.70
N ALA A 276 -6.24 -14.52 11.25
CA ALA A 276 -6.24 -15.82 10.55
C ALA A 276 -7.02 -15.87 9.22
N ALA A 277 -6.56 -16.69 8.27
CA ALA A 277 -7.09 -16.81 6.91
C ALA A 277 -8.62 -17.02 6.85
N ASN A 278 -9.28 -16.39 5.87
CA ASN A 278 -10.74 -16.29 5.79
C ASN A 278 -11.41 -17.57 5.24
N THR A 279 -12.22 -18.24 6.05
CA THR A 279 -13.08 -19.38 5.65
C THR A 279 -14.57 -19.03 5.52
N SER A 280 -14.91 -17.73 5.47
CA SER A 280 -16.31 -17.25 5.52
C SER A 280 -17.13 -17.49 4.22
N PRO A 281 -18.48 -17.48 4.29
CA PRO A 281 -19.37 -17.56 3.12
C PRO A 281 -19.13 -16.47 2.06
N THR A 282 -18.69 -15.28 2.47
CA THR A 282 -18.28 -14.19 1.58
C THR A 282 -16.99 -14.50 0.82
N ALA A 283 -16.04 -15.21 1.44
CA ALA A 283 -14.86 -15.73 0.75
C ALA A 283 -15.24 -16.82 -0.27
N ALA A 284 -16.20 -17.70 0.08
CA ALA A 284 -16.75 -18.69 -0.85
C ALA A 284 -17.52 -18.05 -2.02
N LEU A 285 -18.23 -16.94 -1.78
CA LEU A 285 -18.89 -16.15 -2.83
C LEU A 285 -17.86 -15.44 -3.73
N SER A 286 -16.79 -14.88 -3.15
CA SER A 286 -15.68 -14.34 -3.95
C SER A 286 -15.09 -15.41 -4.85
N GLY A 287 -14.74 -16.59 -4.30
CA GLY A 287 -14.22 -17.70 -5.09
C GLY A 287 -15.20 -18.20 -6.16
N ARG A 288 -16.52 -18.13 -5.91
CA ARG A 288 -17.55 -18.41 -6.92
C ARG A 288 -17.56 -17.39 -8.07
N LEU A 289 -17.44 -16.11 -7.76
CA LEU A 289 -17.37 -15.02 -8.74
C LEU A 289 -16.04 -15.05 -9.51
N ASP A 290 -14.94 -15.38 -8.84
CA ASP A 290 -13.59 -15.43 -9.45
C ASP A 290 -13.48 -16.52 -10.54
N ARG A 291 -14.39 -17.50 -10.56
CA ARG A 291 -14.55 -18.47 -11.65
C ARG A 291 -15.05 -17.84 -12.95
N VAL A 292 -15.66 -16.66 -12.90
CA VAL A 292 -16.07 -15.87 -14.07
C VAL A 292 -15.03 -14.78 -14.30
N GLY A 293 -14.03 -15.09 -15.14
CA GLY A 293 -12.79 -14.30 -15.25
C GLY A 293 -12.94 -12.80 -15.50
N TRP A 294 -13.99 -12.35 -16.20
CA TRP A 294 -14.22 -10.91 -16.42
C TRP A 294 -14.65 -10.16 -15.15
N THR A 295 -15.33 -10.84 -14.20
CA THR A 295 -15.80 -10.20 -12.95
C THR A 295 -14.64 -9.87 -12.00
N VAL A 296 -13.53 -10.62 -12.08
CA VAL A 296 -12.29 -10.34 -11.35
C VAL A 296 -11.74 -8.98 -11.79
N TRP A 297 -11.66 -8.76 -13.10
CA TRP A 297 -11.14 -7.51 -13.66
C TRP A 297 -12.07 -6.33 -13.39
N ALA A 298 -13.38 -6.50 -13.52
CA ALA A 298 -14.35 -5.47 -13.15
C ALA A 298 -14.20 -5.07 -11.67
N ARG A 299 -14.00 -6.04 -10.77
CA ARG A 299 -13.78 -5.78 -9.34
C ARG A 299 -12.42 -5.13 -9.05
N ARG A 300 -11.39 -5.42 -9.84
CA ARG A 300 -10.11 -4.71 -9.73
C ARG A 300 -10.24 -3.26 -10.23
N MET A 301 -10.96 -3.05 -11.33
CA MET A 301 -11.14 -1.71 -11.93
C MET A 301 -12.06 -0.80 -11.11
N ILE A 302 -13.11 -1.31 -10.45
CA ILE A 302 -14.03 -0.48 -9.64
C ILE A 302 -13.32 0.17 -8.45
N VAL A 303 -12.24 -0.44 -7.98
CA VAL A 303 -11.37 0.12 -6.94
C VAL A 303 -10.51 1.25 -7.52
N LEU A 304 -10.57 1.56 -8.82
CA LEU A 304 -9.77 2.58 -9.49
C LEU A 304 -8.29 2.58 -9.02
N PRO A 305 -7.56 1.46 -9.25
CA PRO A 305 -6.16 1.36 -8.88
C PRO A 305 -5.31 2.41 -9.58
N ILE A 306 -4.05 2.52 -9.14
CA ILE A 306 -3.07 3.49 -9.64
C ILE A 306 -3.06 3.54 -11.18
N GLY A 307 -2.92 2.40 -11.87
CA GLY A 307 -2.85 2.35 -13.33
C GLY A 307 -4.10 2.85 -14.05
N GLU A 308 -5.28 2.38 -13.65
CA GLU A 308 -6.58 2.82 -14.19
C GLU A 308 -6.78 4.31 -13.99
N ARG A 309 -6.38 4.81 -12.82
CA ARG A 309 -6.48 6.22 -12.47
C ARG A 309 -5.56 7.09 -13.31
N TRP A 310 -4.28 6.72 -13.48
CA TRP A 310 -3.35 7.45 -14.35
C TRP A 310 -3.83 7.43 -15.81
N ALA A 311 -4.35 6.30 -16.29
CA ALA A 311 -4.92 6.20 -17.63
C ALA A 311 -6.12 7.14 -17.81
N LEU A 312 -7.06 7.13 -16.86
CA LEU A 312 -8.21 8.03 -16.85
C LEU A 312 -7.78 9.50 -16.85
N ILE A 313 -6.85 9.88 -15.97
CA ILE A 313 -6.35 11.25 -15.87
C ILE A 313 -5.65 11.66 -17.17
N ALA A 314 -4.75 10.83 -17.71
CA ALA A 314 -3.98 11.11 -18.90
C ALA A 314 -4.89 11.33 -20.13
N VAL A 315 -5.82 10.40 -20.36
CA VAL A 315 -6.75 10.46 -21.49
C VAL A 315 -7.67 11.68 -21.35
N LEU A 316 -8.31 11.87 -20.20
CA LEU A 316 -9.20 13.01 -20.01
C LEU A 316 -8.46 14.35 -20.08
N THR A 317 -7.23 14.44 -19.56
CA THR A 317 -6.42 15.66 -19.69
C THR A 317 -6.17 15.99 -21.15
N ALA A 318 -5.77 15.00 -21.95
CA ALA A 318 -5.44 15.18 -23.36
C ALA A 318 -6.65 15.60 -24.20
N PHE A 319 -7.80 14.97 -23.97
CA PHE A 319 -8.99 15.11 -24.83
C PHE A 319 -10.08 16.04 -24.31
N THR A 320 -10.03 16.48 -23.05
CA THR A 320 -11.13 17.26 -22.42
C THR A 320 -10.60 18.52 -21.72
N SER A 321 -11.14 18.87 -20.55
CA SER A 321 -10.71 20.01 -19.72
C SER A 321 -10.24 19.55 -18.34
N PRO A 322 -9.43 20.36 -17.63
CA PRO A 322 -9.06 20.09 -16.25
C PRO A 322 -10.28 19.89 -15.33
N ARG A 323 -11.33 20.71 -15.49
CA ARG A 323 -12.58 20.57 -14.74
C ARG A 323 -13.24 19.21 -14.95
N VAL A 324 -13.39 18.76 -16.20
CA VAL A 324 -13.95 17.44 -16.51
C VAL A 324 -13.08 16.34 -15.92
N THR A 325 -11.77 16.42 -16.13
CA THR A 325 -10.79 15.46 -15.60
C THR A 325 -10.91 15.29 -14.09
N LEU A 326 -10.86 16.40 -13.34
CA LEU A 326 -10.92 16.39 -11.88
C LEU A 326 -12.32 15.99 -11.35
N THR A 327 -13.40 16.38 -12.05
CA THR A 327 -14.77 16.01 -11.65
C THR A 327 -15.00 14.50 -11.82
N VAL A 328 -14.59 13.94 -12.95
CA VAL A 328 -14.70 12.49 -13.21
C VAL A 328 -13.82 11.70 -12.26
N LEU A 329 -12.59 12.19 -12.00
CA LEU A 329 -11.69 11.60 -11.02
C LEU A 329 -12.31 11.58 -9.62
N LEU A 330 -12.85 12.72 -9.16
CA LEU A 330 -13.54 12.83 -7.87
C LEU A 330 -14.71 11.85 -7.76
N ALA A 331 -15.56 11.80 -8.79
CA ALA A 331 -16.70 10.89 -8.83
C ALA A 331 -16.25 9.41 -8.78
N GLY A 332 -15.24 9.05 -9.59
CA GLY A 332 -14.67 7.69 -9.62
C GLY A 332 -14.04 7.31 -8.28
N CYS A 333 -13.23 8.19 -7.69
CA CYS A 333 -12.63 7.97 -6.37
C CYS A 333 -13.69 7.87 -5.27
N ALA A 334 -14.79 8.63 -5.34
CA ALA A 334 -15.86 8.58 -4.36
C ALA A 334 -16.62 7.25 -4.43
N LEU A 335 -16.95 6.79 -5.64
CA LEU A 335 -17.57 5.48 -5.85
C LEU A 335 -16.67 4.36 -5.33
N ALA A 336 -15.38 4.41 -5.66
CA ALA A 336 -14.41 3.42 -5.20
C ALA A 336 -14.21 3.45 -3.68
N ALA A 337 -14.21 4.64 -3.06
CA ALA A 337 -14.14 4.80 -1.61
C ALA A 337 -15.38 4.22 -0.92
N CYS A 338 -16.59 4.47 -1.45
CA CYS A 338 -17.83 3.87 -0.96
C CYS A 338 -17.80 2.34 -1.06
N TYR A 339 -17.40 1.81 -2.22
CA TYR A 339 -17.32 0.38 -2.48
C TYR A 339 -16.35 -0.33 -1.51
N THR A 340 -15.12 0.17 -1.41
CA THR A 340 -14.07 -0.43 -0.58
C THR A 340 -14.35 -0.28 0.92
N THR A 341 -14.76 0.91 1.36
CA THR A 341 -15.07 1.18 2.77
C THR A 341 -16.30 0.39 3.21
N GLY A 342 -17.37 0.37 2.41
CA GLY A 342 -18.58 -0.42 2.71
C GLY A 342 -18.26 -1.91 2.84
N GLY A 343 -17.49 -2.47 1.91
CA GLY A 343 -17.04 -3.87 1.99
C GLY A 343 -16.16 -4.16 3.21
N ARG A 344 -15.29 -3.24 3.62
CA ARG A 344 -14.45 -3.36 4.83
C ARG A 344 -15.26 -3.24 6.12
N VAL A 345 -16.22 -2.32 6.18
CA VAL A 345 -17.16 -2.19 7.32
C VAL A 345 -17.98 -3.47 7.46
N LEU A 346 -18.55 -3.99 6.36
CA LEU A 346 -19.29 -5.24 6.37
C LEU A 346 -18.43 -6.39 6.90
N ARG A 347 -17.21 -6.57 6.36
CA ARG A 347 -16.25 -7.59 6.85
C ARG A 347 -15.92 -7.42 8.33
N SER A 348 -15.78 -6.18 8.80
CA SER A 348 -15.43 -5.88 10.19
C SER A 348 -16.56 -6.20 11.16
N VAL A 349 -17.82 -5.96 10.79
CA VAL A 349 -18.97 -6.26 11.67
C VAL A 349 -19.36 -7.73 11.63
N THR A 350 -19.14 -8.41 10.49
CA THR A 350 -19.44 -9.84 10.36
C THR A 350 -18.37 -10.73 10.98
N ARG A 351 -17.14 -10.24 11.14
CA ARG A 351 -15.98 -11.01 11.66
C ARG A 351 -15.71 -10.64 13.12
N ARG A 352 -15.68 -11.63 14.02
CA ARG A 352 -15.08 -11.46 15.36
C ARG A 352 -13.58 -11.69 15.27
N ALA A 353 -12.85 -10.73 14.70
CA ALA A 353 -11.39 -10.76 14.71
C ALA A 353 -10.88 -10.21 16.05
N HIS A 354 -9.99 -10.95 16.72
CA HIS A 354 -9.25 -10.41 17.85
C HIS A 354 -8.12 -9.51 17.33
N ARG A 355 -8.03 -8.27 17.83
CA ARG A 355 -6.99 -7.32 17.44
C ARG A 355 -5.88 -7.28 18.47
N THR A 356 -4.65 -7.39 17.98
CA THR A 356 -3.43 -7.41 18.80
C THR A 356 -3.10 -6.02 19.35
N ASP A 357 -2.27 -5.97 20.40
CA ASP A 357 -1.72 -4.71 20.91
C ASP A 357 -0.81 -4.00 19.92
N ARG A 358 -0.22 -4.74 18.98
CA ARG A 358 0.52 -4.17 17.85
C ARG A 358 -0.43 -3.37 16.95
N ALA A 359 -1.51 -3.99 16.48
CA ALA A 359 -2.50 -3.33 15.63
C ALA A 359 -3.10 -2.08 16.30
N ALA A 360 -3.45 -2.17 17.59
CA ALA A 360 -4.00 -1.04 18.34
C ALA A 360 -3.01 0.13 18.45
N ARG A 361 -1.71 -0.14 18.64
CA ARG A 361 -0.65 0.88 18.66
C ARG A 361 -0.47 1.52 17.28
N ALA A 362 -0.41 0.72 16.22
CA ALA A 362 -0.29 1.23 14.86
C ALA A 362 -1.47 2.14 14.49
N LEU A 363 -2.70 1.80 14.88
CA LEU A 363 -3.86 2.69 14.70
C LEU A 363 -3.74 3.98 15.51
N ALA A 364 -3.23 3.92 16.74
CA ALA A 364 -3.00 5.12 17.56
C ALA A 364 -1.91 6.03 16.95
N ASP A 365 -0.86 5.46 16.37
CA ASP A 365 0.18 6.20 15.67
C ASP A 365 -0.37 6.85 14.38
N LEU A 366 -1.19 6.13 13.61
CA LEU A 366 -1.88 6.65 12.44
C LEU A 366 -2.88 7.77 12.78
N ALA A 367 -3.40 7.81 14.01
CA ALA A 367 -4.30 8.87 14.46
C ALA A 367 -3.62 10.24 14.54
N ASP A 368 -2.27 10.33 14.60
CA ASP A 368 -1.51 11.60 14.64
C ASP A 368 -2.02 12.58 15.73
N THR A 369 -2.37 12.03 16.89
CA THR A 369 -2.95 12.76 18.02
C THR A 369 -1.94 13.74 18.59
N GLY A 370 -2.28 15.02 18.58
CA GLY A 370 -1.44 16.08 19.14
C GLY A 370 -1.54 16.22 20.67
N PRO A 371 -0.96 17.31 21.21
CA PRO A 371 -0.88 17.50 22.65
C PRO A 371 -2.24 17.79 23.31
N LEU A 372 -3.18 18.43 22.62
CA LEU A 372 -4.45 18.85 23.22
C LEU A 372 -5.40 17.66 23.37
N SER A 373 -5.62 16.90 22.30
CA SER A 373 -6.43 15.68 22.34
C SER A 373 -5.73 14.61 23.18
N GLY A 374 -4.39 14.55 23.15
CA GLY A 374 -3.61 13.67 24.03
C GLY A 374 -3.76 14.00 25.52
N ALA A 375 -3.91 15.28 25.89
CA ALA A 375 -4.19 15.68 27.27
C ALA A 375 -5.61 15.26 27.69
N VAL A 376 -6.61 15.46 26.83
CA VAL A 376 -7.98 15.00 27.07
C VAL A 376 -8.02 13.49 27.26
N ALA A 377 -7.36 12.72 26.39
CA ALA A 377 -7.27 11.26 26.48
C ALA A 377 -6.73 10.80 27.84
N ARG A 378 -5.66 11.44 28.32
CA ARG A 378 -5.05 11.14 29.63
C ARG A 378 -5.96 11.49 30.81
N LEU A 379 -6.65 12.63 30.74
CA LEU A 379 -7.57 13.08 31.79
C LEU A 379 -8.83 12.23 31.87
N ALA A 380 -9.37 11.81 30.72
CA ALA A 380 -10.51 10.91 30.65
C ALA A 380 -10.18 9.52 31.21
N GLY A 381 -8.95 9.04 30.96
CA GLY A 381 -8.49 7.72 31.38
C GLY A 381 -9.09 6.59 30.53
N ALA A 382 -8.45 5.42 30.56
CA ALA A 382 -8.78 4.28 29.71
C ALA A 382 -10.19 3.69 29.93
N GLY A 383 -10.88 4.10 31.00
CA GLY A 383 -12.24 3.66 31.33
C GLY A 383 -13.37 4.58 30.87
N ALA A 384 -13.06 5.79 30.37
CA ALA A 384 -14.08 6.79 30.02
C ALA A 384 -14.92 6.42 28.80
N VAL A 385 -14.34 5.71 27.84
CA VAL A 385 -15.01 5.28 26.62
C VAL A 385 -15.04 3.76 26.59
N ARG A 386 -16.22 3.18 26.79
CA ARG A 386 -16.46 1.73 26.72
C ARG A 386 -17.22 1.38 25.45
N GLY A 387 -16.86 0.27 24.81
CA GLY A 387 -17.56 -0.23 23.62
C GLY A 387 -17.19 0.49 22.31
N PRO A 388 -17.98 0.34 21.23
CA PRO A 388 -17.65 0.80 19.87
C PRO A 388 -17.81 2.32 19.68
N LEU A 389 -17.64 3.11 20.73
CA LEU A 389 -17.92 4.55 20.72
C LEU A 389 -16.78 5.37 20.10
N ALA A 390 -15.54 4.87 20.06
CA ALA A 390 -14.40 5.57 19.49
C ALA A 390 -14.63 6.09 18.04
N PRO A 391 -15.04 5.25 17.06
CA PRO A 391 -15.33 5.75 15.72
C PRO A 391 -16.53 6.72 15.68
N ALA A 392 -17.55 6.54 16.54
CA ALA A 392 -18.68 7.46 16.62
C ALA A 392 -18.27 8.84 17.14
N LEU A 393 -17.39 8.89 18.15
CA LEU A 393 -16.83 10.14 18.68
C LEU A 393 -15.95 10.86 17.64
N ALA A 394 -15.09 10.11 16.93
CA ALA A 394 -14.29 10.67 15.84
C ALA A 394 -15.17 11.23 14.71
N ALA A 395 -16.23 10.50 14.32
CA ALA A 395 -17.19 10.95 13.32
C ALA A 395 -17.98 12.19 13.76
N LEU A 396 -18.44 12.21 15.01
CA LEU A 396 -19.13 13.37 15.58
C LEU A 396 -18.21 14.58 15.60
N GLY A 397 -16.95 14.42 16.05
CA GLY A 397 -15.96 15.49 16.06
C GLY A 397 -15.70 16.04 14.66
N ALA A 398 -15.52 15.15 13.67
CA ALA A 398 -15.37 15.54 12.27
C ALA A 398 -16.57 16.33 11.74
N ALA A 399 -17.79 15.86 12.03
CA ALA A 399 -19.03 16.53 11.65
C ALA A 399 -19.19 17.89 12.33
N THR A 400 -18.80 18.02 13.60
CA THR A 400 -18.87 19.28 14.36
C THR A 400 -17.97 20.35 13.74
N VAL A 401 -16.67 20.06 13.55
CA VAL A 401 -15.73 21.08 13.06
C VAL A 401 -15.96 21.40 11.59
N THR A 402 -16.18 20.39 10.75
CA THR A 402 -16.44 20.60 9.31
C THR A 402 -17.80 21.25 9.08
N GLY A 403 -18.82 20.86 9.85
CA GLY A 403 -20.15 21.45 9.80
C GLY A 403 -20.14 22.93 10.21
N ALA A 404 -19.39 23.29 11.25
CA ALA A 404 -19.18 24.68 11.63
C ALA A 404 -18.44 25.45 10.53
N ALA A 405 -17.36 24.89 9.97
CA ALA A 405 -16.65 25.49 8.84
C ALA A 405 -17.56 25.72 7.61
N LEU A 406 -18.52 24.82 7.36
CA LEU A 406 -19.47 24.92 6.25
C LEU A 406 -20.57 25.96 6.46
N ARG A 407 -21.08 26.11 7.69
CA ARG A 407 -22.32 26.86 7.96
C ARG A 407 -22.12 28.17 8.71
N ALA A 408 -21.05 28.30 9.50
CA ALA A 408 -20.82 29.51 10.28
C ALA A 408 -20.49 30.71 9.37
N PRO A 409 -20.78 31.95 9.80
CA PRO A 409 -20.26 33.14 9.15
C PRO A 409 -18.73 33.12 9.08
N LEU A 410 -18.15 33.48 7.93
CA LEU A 410 -16.71 33.58 7.76
C LEU A 410 -16.14 34.67 8.69
N GLY A 411 -14.94 34.46 9.22
CA GLY A 411 -14.33 35.35 10.21
C GLY A 411 -14.96 35.29 11.61
N SER A 412 -15.97 34.44 11.85
CA SER A 412 -16.55 34.26 13.18
C SER A 412 -15.74 33.29 14.04
N TRP A 413 -15.96 33.34 15.36
CA TRP A 413 -15.34 32.43 16.33
C TRP A 413 -16.01 31.03 16.40
N TRP A 414 -17.11 30.80 15.68
CA TRP A 414 -17.83 29.53 15.72
C TRP A 414 -16.99 28.32 15.25
N PRO A 415 -16.20 28.38 14.16
CA PRO A 415 -15.29 27.31 13.79
C PRO A 415 -14.21 27.04 14.85
N VAL A 416 -13.79 28.06 15.59
CA VAL A 416 -12.81 27.91 16.69
C VAL A 416 -13.44 27.16 17.87
N LEU A 417 -14.65 27.53 18.27
CA LEU A 417 -15.40 26.80 19.31
C LEU A 417 -15.68 25.35 18.90
N ALA A 418 -16.02 25.12 17.63
CA ALA A 418 -16.21 23.77 17.10
C ALA A 418 -14.90 22.97 17.07
N ALA A 419 -13.76 23.61 16.77
CA ALA A 419 -12.44 22.98 16.87
C ALA A 419 -12.11 22.59 18.32
N ALA A 420 -12.46 23.41 19.32
CA ALA A 420 -12.31 23.04 20.72
C ALA A 420 -13.19 21.82 21.10
N GLY A 421 -14.43 21.76 20.59
CA GLY A 421 -15.27 20.57 20.73
C GLY A 421 -14.67 19.33 20.05
N TYR A 422 -14.08 19.51 18.86
CA TYR A 422 -13.37 18.45 18.14
C TYR A 422 -12.16 17.92 18.92
N VAL A 423 -11.36 18.79 19.55
CA VAL A 423 -10.24 18.40 20.43
C VAL A 423 -10.71 17.43 21.51
N VAL A 424 -11.84 17.74 22.16
CA VAL A 424 -12.42 16.90 23.21
C VAL A 424 -12.90 15.57 22.64
N LEU A 425 -13.70 15.59 21.58
CA LEU A 425 -14.27 14.38 20.98
C LEU A 425 -13.19 13.45 20.41
N ALA A 426 -12.18 14.00 19.75
CA ALA A 426 -11.05 13.23 19.24
C ALA A 426 -10.19 12.66 20.39
N GLY A 427 -9.95 13.44 21.45
CA GLY A 427 -9.23 12.96 22.63
C GLY A 427 -9.95 11.81 23.34
N LEU A 428 -11.28 11.89 23.46
CA LEU A 428 -12.09 10.78 23.95
C LEU A 428 -12.05 9.56 23.02
N ALA A 429 -12.07 9.77 21.70
CA ALA A 429 -12.01 8.68 20.72
C ALA A 429 -10.73 7.84 20.82
N VAL A 430 -9.61 8.43 21.25
CA VAL A 430 -8.31 7.76 21.41
C VAL A 430 -7.93 7.50 22.88
N ALA A 431 -8.85 7.70 23.83
CA ALA A 431 -8.60 7.52 25.26
C ALA A 431 -8.38 6.06 25.66
N ALA A 432 -8.93 5.12 24.89
CA ALA A 432 -8.78 3.68 25.09
C ALA A 432 -8.05 3.03 23.90
N PRO A 433 -7.36 1.89 24.09
CA PRO A 433 -6.74 1.15 22.99
C PRO A 433 -7.75 0.78 21.89
N LEU A 434 -7.40 1.08 20.64
CA LEU A 434 -8.26 0.93 19.45
C LEU A 434 -8.41 -0.55 19.02
N LYS A 435 -9.10 -1.35 19.83
CA LYS A 435 -9.31 -2.80 19.62
C LYS A 435 -10.69 -3.18 19.11
N GLY A 436 -11.68 -2.28 19.17
CA GLY A 436 -13.05 -2.52 18.74
C GLY A 436 -13.16 -2.72 17.24
N ALA A 437 -14.14 -3.50 16.77
CA ALA A 437 -14.25 -3.96 15.37
C ALA A 437 -14.22 -2.84 14.30
N LEU A 438 -14.65 -1.62 14.63
CA LEU A 438 -14.67 -0.47 13.72
C LEU A 438 -13.62 0.59 14.06
N ASP A 439 -12.76 0.37 15.04
CA ASP A 439 -11.81 1.38 15.52
C ASP A 439 -10.75 1.76 14.46
N TRP A 440 -10.54 0.93 13.44
CA TRP A 440 -9.72 1.28 12.27
C TRP A 440 -10.27 2.46 11.47
N LEU A 441 -11.54 2.85 11.67
CA LEU A 441 -12.13 4.06 11.10
C LEU A 441 -11.68 5.34 11.83
N VAL A 442 -11.10 5.26 13.04
CA VAL A 442 -10.72 6.45 13.81
C VAL A 442 -9.68 7.30 13.05
N PRO A 443 -8.52 6.77 12.60
CA PRO A 443 -7.57 7.57 11.81
C PRO A 443 -8.19 8.25 10.58
N PRO A 444 -8.90 7.56 9.65
CA PRO A 444 -9.45 8.21 8.46
C PRO A 444 -10.56 9.24 8.78
N LEU A 445 -11.33 9.06 9.86
CA LEU A 445 -12.31 10.06 10.30
C LEU A 445 -11.62 11.33 10.80
N LEU A 446 -10.52 11.19 11.55
CA LEU A 446 -9.72 12.34 12.01
C LEU A 446 -9.03 13.05 10.83
N ARG A 447 -8.54 12.32 9.83
CA ARG A 447 -8.04 12.91 8.56
C ARG A 447 -9.13 13.68 7.82
N THR A 448 -10.33 13.11 7.74
CA THR A 448 -11.47 13.75 7.09
C THR A 448 -11.80 15.06 7.78
N ALA A 449 -11.83 15.09 9.12
CA ALA A 449 -12.07 16.31 9.89
C ALA A 449 -11.06 17.43 9.55
N GLU A 450 -9.77 17.11 9.60
CA GLU A 450 -8.70 18.07 9.35
C GLU A 450 -8.74 18.60 7.91
N TYR A 451 -8.71 17.70 6.94
CA TYR A 451 -8.60 18.07 5.52
C TYR A 451 -9.86 18.73 4.98
N ALA A 452 -11.04 18.25 5.36
CA ALA A 452 -12.28 18.87 4.93
C ALA A 452 -12.45 20.27 5.55
N THR A 453 -12.02 20.47 6.80
CA THR A 453 -12.05 21.81 7.43
C THR A 453 -11.16 22.80 6.68
N VAL A 454 -9.92 22.40 6.35
CA VAL A 454 -9.00 23.23 5.56
C VAL A 454 -9.57 23.57 4.19
N LEU A 455 -10.06 22.55 3.46
CA LEU A 455 -10.68 22.72 2.15
C LEU A 455 -11.89 23.67 2.21
N VAL A 456 -12.82 23.44 3.15
CA VAL A 456 -14.06 24.23 3.26
C VAL A 456 -13.76 25.68 3.60
N LEU A 457 -12.89 25.96 4.57
CA LEU A 457 -12.55 27.32 4.94
C LEU A 457 -11.86 28.07 3.79
N ALA A 458 -10.93 27.41 3.10
CA ALA A 458 -10.26 27.99 1.94
C ALA A 458 -11.24 28.24 0.78
N ALA A 459 -12.08 27.27 0.45
CA ALA A 459 -13.07 27.38 -0.63
C ALA A 459 -14.11 28.47 -0.35
N ARG A 460 -14.66 28.52 0.86
CA ARG A 460 -15.66 29.53 1.24
C ARG A 460 -15.08 30.93 1.38
N SER A 461 -13.79 31.05 1.67
CA SER A 461 -13.17 32.37 1.85
C SER A 461 -13.21 33.22 0.58
N GLU A 462 -13.23 32.60 -0.60
CA GLU A 462 -13.12 33.26 -1.91
C GLU A 462 -11.90 34.20 -2.02
N VAL A 463 -10.90 34.02 -1.14
CA VAL A 463 -9.67 34.81 -1.14
C VAL A 463 -8.71 34.24 -2.18
N ASN A 464 -8.19 35.12 -3.05
CA ASN A 464 -7.18 34.75 -4.03
C ASN A 464 -5.97 34.08 -3.35
N GLY A 465 -5.61 32.89 -3.85
CA GLY A 465 -4.48 32.12 -3.35
C GLY A 465 -4.77 31.25 -2.12
N ALA A 466 -5.92 31.38 -1.45
CA ALA A 466 -6.25 30.58 -0.27
C ALA A 466 -6.36 29.08 -0.60
N LEU A 467 -7.01 28.72 -1.73
CA LEU A 467 -7.10 27.33 -2.18
C LEU A 467 -5.75 26.72 -2.57
N PRO A 468 -4.88 27.38 -3.36
CA PRO A 468 -3.50 26.93 -3.57
C PRO A 468 -2.70 26.78 -2.26
N ALA A 469 -2.83 27.72 -1.32
CA ALA A 469 -2.14 27.64 -0.03
C ALA A 469 -2.65 26.47 0.83
N ALA A 470 -3.97 26.25 0.85
CA ALA A 470 -4.60 25.09 1.47
C ALA A 470 -4.17 23.77 0.80
N PHE A 471 -4.01 23.77 -0.52
CA PHE A 471 -3.45 22.62 -1.24
C PHE A 471 -2.03 22.31 -0.76
N GLY A 472 -1.15 23.31 -0.71
CA GLY A 472 0.21 23.13 -0.17
C GLY A 472 0.21 22.61 1.27
N LEU A 473 -0.67 23.14 2.13
CA LEU A 473 -0.81 22.69 3.52
C LEU A 473 -1.23 21.22 3.61
N VAL A 474 -2.31 20.85 2.91
CA VAL A 474 -2.80 19.46 2.92
C VAL A 474 -1.79 18.52 2.28
N SER A 475 -1.06 18.92 1.24
CA SER A 475 0.01 18.10 0.66
C SER A 475 1.13 17.82 1.67
N ALA A 476 1.56 18.82 2.43
CA ALA A 476 2.60 18.66 3.45
C ALA A 476 2.15 17.75 4.60
N VAL A 477 0.92 17.91 5.06
CA VAL A 477 0.35 17.07 6.13
C VAL A 477 0.08 15.65 5.62
N ALA A 478 -0.40 15.49 4.39
CA ALA A 478 -0.60 14.18 3.77
C ALA A 478 0.72 13.43 3.65
N TYR A 479 1.80 14.11 3.24
CA TYR A 479 3.14 13.51 3.20
C TYR A 479 3.56 12.94 4.57
N HIS A 480 3.38 13.68 5.66
CA HIS A 480 3.63 13.19 7.04
C HIS A 480 2.85 11.91 7.35
N HIS A 481 1.59 11.83 6.94
CA HIS A 481 0.77 10.64 7.17
C HIS A 481 1.19 9.45 6.31
N TYR A 482 1.59 9.67 5.05
CA TYR A 482 2.17 8.60 4.25
C TYR A 482 3.50 8.13 4.82
N ASP A 483 4.38 9.03 5.25
CA ASP A 483 5.65 8.65 5.87
C ASP A 483 5.41 7.78 7.11
N THR A 484 4.41 8.14 7.93
CA THR A 484 3.97 7.32 9.07
C THR A 484 3.53 5.92 8.64
N VAL A 485 2.69 5.82 7.62
CA VAL A 485 2.22 4.53 7.07
C VAL A 485 3.40 3.68 6.60
N TYR A 486 4.32 4.25 5.82
CA TYR A 486 5.43 3.50 5.23
C TYR A 486 6.43 3.01 6.28
N ARG A 487 6.65 3.76 7.35
CA ARG A 487 7.50 3.30 8.47
C ARG A 487 6.87 2.16 9.27
N ILE A 488 5.56 2.23 9.52
CA ILE A 488 4.80 1.17 10.21
C ILE A 488 4.80 -0.09 9.37
N ARG A 489 4.46 0.00 8.08
CA ARG A 489 4.52 -1.13 7.13
C ARG A 489 5.93 -1.71 7.04
N GLY A 490 6.94 -0.85 7.07
CA GLY A 490 8.36 -1.24 7.08
C GLY A 490 8.84 -1.90 8.37
N GLY A 491 7.98 -2.06 9.38
CA GLY A 491 8.37 -2.63 10.68
C GLY A 491 9.32 -1.74 11.49
N THR A 492 9.47 -0.48 11.09
CA THR A 492 10.41 0.47 11.73
C THR A 492 9.75 1.36 12.80
N GLY A 493 8.43 1.23 12.98
CA GLY A 493 7.65 2.01 13.95
C GLY A 493 7.06 3.28 13.36
N ALA A 494 6.66 4.22 14.21
CA ALA A 494 6.09 5.52 13.81
C ALA A 494 7.13 6.65 13.91
N PRO A 495 6.89 7.82 13.28
CA PRO A 495 7.72 9.00 13.47
C PRO A 495 7.83 9.40 14.95
N PRO A 496 8.92 10.08 15.34
CA PRO A 496 9.15 10.40 16.74
C PRO A 496 8.08 11.36 17.28
N ALA A 497 7.64 11.13 18.52
CA ALA A 497 6.53 11.89 19.12
C ALA A 497 6.77 13.41 19.20
N TRP A 498 8.02 13.87 19.17
CA TRP A 498 8.31 15.31 19.11
C TRP A 498 7.85 15.95 17.80
N LEU A 499 7.89 15.22 16.68
CA LEU A 499 7.49 15.72 15.37
C LEU A 499 5.99 15.99 15.33
N VAL A 500 5.18 15.07 15.86
CA VAL A 500 3.72 15.25 16.01
C VAL A 500 3.41 16.46 16.90
N ARG A 501 4.12 16.63 18.02
CA ARG A 501 3.93 17.80 18.90
C ARG A 501 4.35 19.11 18.23
N ALA A 502 5.47 19.12 17.51
CA ALA A 502 5.98 20.31 16.84
C ALA A 502 5.09 20.74 15.67
N THR A 503 4.51 19.77 14.95
CA THR A 503 3.53 20.05 13.88
C THR A 503 2.10 20.22 14.39
N GLY A 504 1.86 20.03 15.69
CA GLY A 504 0.58 20.29 16.37
C GLY A 504 -0.42 19.13 16.39
N GLY A 505 -0.12 18.00 15.73
CA GLY A 505 -1.08 16.92 15.50
C GLY A 505 -2.32 17.38 14.72
N HIS A 506 -3.25 16.46 14.47
CA HIS A 506 -4.43 16.77 13.66
C HIS A 506 -5.32 17.87 14.29
N GLU A 507 -5.44 17.90 15.61
CA GLU A 507 -6.29 18.86 16.30
C GLU A 507 -5.66 20.24 16.45
N GLY A 508 -4.33 20.31 16.65
CA GLY A 508 -3.61 21.58 16.74
C GLY A 508 -3.58 22.29 15.40
N ARG A 509 -3.34 21.57 14.29
CA ARG A 509 -3.38 22.13 12.93
C ARG A 509 -4.78 22.58 12.55
N THR A 510 -5.80 21.77 12.85
CA THR A 510 -7.21 22.16 12.63
C THR A 510 -7.56 23.42 13.41
N SER A 511 -7.15 23.52 14.68
CA SER A 511 -7.38 24.70 15.53
C SER A 511 -6.62 25.93 15.02
N ALA A 512 -5.37 25.77 14.58
CA ALA A 512 -4.58 26.87 14.01
C ALA A 512 -5.25 27.45 12.75
N VAL A 513 -5.79 26.59 11.88
CA VAL A 513 -6.49 27.02 10.66
C VAL A 513 -7.82 27.72 10.99
N THR A 514 -8.60 27.23 11.95
CA THR A 514 -9.86 27.89 12.34
C THR A 514 -9.60 29.23 13.02
N VAL A 515 -8.56 29.35 13.84
CA VAL A 515 -8.13 30.62 14.46
C VAL A 515 -7.62 31.59 13.40
N ALA A 516 -6.79 31.13 12.46
CA ALA A 516 -6.33 31.95 11.35
C ALA A 516 -7.51 32.46 10.51
N ALA A 517 -8.51 31.61 10.24
CA ALA A 517 -9.72 32.02 9.54
C ALA A 517 -10.52 33.08 10.34
N ALA A 518 -10.69 32.90 11.64
CA ALA A 518 -11.41 33.85 12.48
C ALA A 518 -10.71 35.24 12.55
N LEU A 519 -9.39 35.24 12.64
CA LEU A 519 -8.61 36.47 12.83
C LEU A 519 -8.26 37.19 11.52
N LEU A 520 -7.98 36.45 10.44
CA LEU A 520 -7.29 36.98 9.26
C LEU A 520 -8.16 37.01 8.00
N LEU A 521 -9.42 36.57 8.08
CA LEU A 521 -10.40 36.77 7.00
C LEU A 521 -11.05 38.17 7.03
N GLY A 522 -10.81 38.96 8.08
CA GLY A 522 -11.20 40.37 8.09
C GLY A 522 -10.37 41.21 7.09
N GLY A 523 -10.99 42.17 6.41
CA GLY A 523 -10.31 43.05 5.45
C GLY A 523 -10.06 42.39 4.09
N THR A 524 -8.81 42.39 3.60
CA THR A 524 -8.45 41.86 2.26
C THR A 524 -8.32 40.32 2.22
N GLY A 525 -8.36 39.64 3.37
CA GLY A 525 -8.22 38.19 3.48
C GLY A 525 -6.82 37.62 3.19
N GLN A 526 -5.88 38.42 2.69
CA GLN A 526 -4.52 37.97 2.33
C GLN A 526 -3.75 37.38 3.53
N GLY A 527 -4.03 37.86 4.75
CA GLY A 527 -3.44 37.30 5.96
C GLY A 527 -3.76 35.82 6.13
N PHE A 528 -4.96 35.38 5.76
CA PHE A 528 -5.34 33.97 5.83
C PHE A 528 -4.54 33.12 4.83
N THR A 529 -4.38 33.58 3.59
CA THR A 529 -3.52 32.92 2.59
C THR A 529 -2.09 32.79 3.08
N LEU A 530 -1.51 33.88 3.61
CA LEU A 530 -0.14 33.87 4.16
C LEU A 530 0.00 32.91 5.33
N ALA A 531 -0.99 32.86 6.23
CA ALA A 531 -0.98 31.93 7.36
C ALA A 531 -1.01 30.46 6.91
N LEU A 532 -1.86 30.12 5.93
CA LEU A 532 -1.90 28.78 5.34
C LEU A 532 -0.58 28.41 4.67
N THR A 533 0.01 29.32 3.89
CA THR A 533 1.31 29.12 3.25
C THR A 533 2.43 28.95 4.28
N ALA A 534 2.48 29.80 5.31
CA ALA A 534 3.48 29.70 6.36
C ALA A 534 3.38 28.37 7.11
N LEU A 535 2.15 27.95 7.46
CA LEU A 535 1.92 26.66 8.11
C LEU A 535 2.34 25.49 7.21
N ALA A 536 2.01 25.55 5.91
CA ALA A 536 2.41 24.54 4.93
C ALA A 536 3.94 24.40 4.85
N VAL A 537 4.66 25.52 4.74
CA VAL A 537 6.13 25.53 4.64
C VAL A 537 6.77 25.00 5.92
N VAL A 538 6.33 25.47 7.09
CA VAL A 538 6.88 25.04 8.38
C VAL A 538 6.70 23.54 8.58
N ILE A 539 5.50 23.01 8.30
CA ILE A 539 5.23 21.57 8.41
C ILE A 539 6.03 20.79 7.38
N ALA A 540 6.05 21.22 6.11
CA ALA A 540 6.78 20.54 5.06
C ALA A 540 8.27 20.43 5.40
N VAL A 541 8.90 21.52 5.87
CA VAL A 541 10.31 21.52 6.26
C VAL A 541 10.55 20.58 7.46
N ALA A 542 9.73 20.68 8.52
CA ALA A 542 9.90 19.84 9.71
C ALA A 542 9.80 18.34 9.37
N VAL A 543 8.78 17.97 8.60
CA VAL A 543 8.50 16.59 8.22
C VAL A 543 9.55 16.08 7.24
N LEU A 544 9.81 16.80 6.13
CA LEU A 544 10.78 16.35 5.12
C LEU A 544 12.19 16.19 5.70
N VAL A 545 12.62 17.11 6.58
CA VAL A 545 13.94 17.01 7.21
C VAL A 545 14.02 15.76 8.10
N GLU A 546 12.97 15.45 8.87
CA GLU A 546 12.96 14.24 9.72
C GLU A 546 12.87 12.98 8.86
N SER A 547 11.98 12.93 7.87
CA SER A 547 11.84 11.80 6.94
C SER A 547 13.14 11.50 6.20
N VAL A 548 13.79 12.51 5.60
CA VAL A 548 15.06 12.31 4.90
C VAL A 548 16.13 11.81 5.85
N ARG A 549 16.27 12.40 7.04
CA ARG A 549 17.25 11.95 8.04
C ARG A 549 17.02 10.49 8.44
N PHE A 550 15.77 10.11 8.67
CA PHE A 550 15.41 8.74 9.03
C PHE A 550 15.71 7.75 7.91
N TRP A 551 15.22 7.96 6.69
CA TRP A 551 15.37 6.97 5.62
C TRP A 551 16.80 6.84 5.12
N VAL A 552 17.58 7.92 5.14
CA VAL A 552 19.02 7.87 4.83
C VAL A 552 19.78 7.10 5.90
N SER A 553 19.49 7.35 7.19
CA SER A 553 20.15 6.63 8.29
C SER A 553 19.73 5.15 8.36
N ALA A 554 18.46 4.84 8.13
CA ALA A 554 17.95 3.46 8.07
C ALA A 554 18.59 2.67 6.93
N SER A 555 18.79 3.30 5.77
CA SER A 555 19.51 2.69 4.64
C SER A 555 20.98 2.44 4.95
N ALA A 556 21.64 3.35 5.66
CA ALA A 556 23.04 3.18 6.07
C ALA A 556 23.20 2.12 7.19
N GLY A 557 22.18 1.97 8.04
CA GLY A 557 22.16 1.01 9.15
C GLY A 557 21.79 -0.43 8.79
N GLY A 558 21.58 -0.74 7.50
CA GLY A 558 21.29 -2.11 7.03
C GLY A 558 19.88 -2.61 7.34
N ALA A 559 18.91 -1.71 7.54
CA ALA A 559 17.52 -2.11 7.75
C ALA A 559 17.00 -2.92 6.53
N PRO A 560 16.31 -4.06 6.75
CA PRO A 560 15.83 -4.89 5.65
C PRO A 560 14.78 -4.15 4.82
N ALA A 561 14.86 -4.28 3.50
CA ALA A 561 13.86 -3.74 2.59
C ALA A 561 12.55 -4.52 2.78
N VAL A 562 11.56 -3.92 3.45
CA VAL A 562 10.24 -4.53 3.58
C VAL A 562 9.46 -4.24 2.31
N HIS A 563 9.13 -5.31 1.58
CA HIS A 563 8.38 -5.24 0.33
C HIS A 563 6.92 -5.60 0.53
N ASP A 564 6.05 -4.90 -0.18
CA ASP A 564 4.65 -5.32 -0.34
C ASP A 564 4.58 -6.44 -1.40
N GLU A 565 4.95 -7.65 -0.98
CA GLU A 565 4.76 -8.88 -1.76
C GLU A 565 3.29 -9.30 -1.83
N THR A 566 2.43 -8.74 -0.97
CA THR A 566 1.03 -9.16 -0.85
C THR A 566 0.22 -8.80 -2.08
N GLY A 567 0.63 -7.77 -2.83
CA GLY A 567 -0.07 -7.36 -4.04
C GLY A 567 -1.55 -7.06 -3.84
N GLU A 568 -1.99 -6.70 -2.64
CA GLU A 568 -3.32 -6.13 -2.51
C GLU A 568 -3.34 -4.77 -3.24
N PRO A 569 -4.32 -4.52 -4.14
CA PRO A 569 -4.41 -3.23 -4.81
C PRO A 569 -4.76 -2.16 -3.78
N ALA A 570 -3.89 -1.15 -3.64
CA ALA A 570 -4.14 0.07 -2.86
C ALA A 570 -5.28 0.92 -3.48
#